data_AF-A0A1H7INW7-F1
#
_entry.id   AF-A0A1H7INW7-F1
#
_cell.length_a   1.000
_cell.length_b   1.000
_cell.length_c   1.000
_cell.angle_alpha   90.00
_cell.angle_beta   90.00
_cell.angle_gamma   90.00
#
_symmetry.space_group_name_H-M   'P 1'
#
loop_
_entity.id
_entity.type
_entity.pdbx_description
1 polymer ?
#
loop_
_entity_poly.entity_id
_entity_poly.type
_entity_poly.pdbx_seq_one_letter_code
_entity_poly.pdbx_strand_id
1 'polypeptide(L)'
;MTKVLIAAAILFSLFSCNAGGGADSSETGMLEIKERCAVFYTPGPGKLRQLKADFGAKDFDGIVATNQQYMNEAREFITKQKVKIIPTSQYKLHFVKRNGEIFSIDLNKSKYAWEVFLFNGFDDPVKIDVTNVQEEYQNANMAPGN
;
A
#
# COMPACT_ATOMS: atom_id res chain seq x y z
N MET A 1 61.96 -30.03 26.30
CA MET A 1 61.33 -30.77 25.19
C MET A 1 59.96 -30.19 24.94
N THR A 2 59.78 -29.74 23.69
CA THR A 2 58.66 -29.03 23.08
C THR A 2 57.37 -29.84 23.08
N LYS A 3 56.23 -29.23 23.46
CA LYS A 3 54.96 -29.39 22.73
C LYS A 3 54.15 -28.09 22.80
N VAL A 4 54.07 -27.46 21.64
CA VAL A 4 53.15 -26.37 21.27
C VAL A 4 51.75 -26.96 21.11
N LEU A 5 50.72 -26.29 21.63
CA LEU A 5 49.37 -26.38 21.08
C LEU A 5 48.75 -24.97 21.04
N ILE A 6 48.60 -24.50 19.80
CA ILE A 6 47.92 -23.29 19.36
C ILE A 6 46.43 -23.64 19.20
N ALA A 7 45.53 -22.83 19.75
CA ALA A 7 44.11 -22.80 19.37
C ALA A 7 43.67 -21.33 19.44
N ALA A 8 43.69 -20.64 18.29
CA ALA A 8 42.56 -20.45 17.37
C ALA A 8 41.89 -19.09 17.64
N ALA A 9 42.39 -18.09 16.92
CA ALA A 9 41.78 -16.77 16.82
C ALA A 9 40.40 -16.89 16.16
N ILE A 10 39.36 -16.43 16.84
CA ILE A 10 38.04 -16.25 16.24
C ILE A 10 38.14 -15.02 15.34
N LEU A 11 38.27 -15.29 14.05
CA LEU A 11 38.20 -14.30 12.99
C LEU A 11 36.76 -13.75 12.96
N PHE A 12 36.56 -12.51 13.42
CA PHE A 12 35.35 -11.74 13.14
C PHE A 12 35.36 -11.40 11.64
N SER A 13 34.84 -12.30 10.83
CA SER A 13 34.53 -12.05 9.42
C SER A 13 33.37 -11.05 9.33
N LEU A 14 33.74 -9.79 9.11
CA LEU A 14 33.13 -8.83 8.20
C LEU A 14 31.66 -9.12 7.82
N PHE A 15 30.75 -8.35 8.41
CA PHE A 15 29.43 -8.09 7.80
C PHE A 15 29.65 -7.32 6.49
N SER A 16 29.72 -8.05 5.38
CA SER A 16 29.56 -7.47 4.06
C SER A 16 28.09 -7.12 3.82
N CYS A 17 27.85 -5.81 3.82
CA CYS A 17 27.06 -5.02 2.88
C CYS A 17 25.99 -5.72 2.01
N ASN A 18 24.82 -5.10 2.07
CA ASN A 18 23.98 -4.73 0.92
C ASN A 18 23.14 -5.82 0.24
N ALA A 19 21.86 -5.82 0.57
CA ALA A 19 20.81 -5.75 -0.44
C ALA A 19 19.64 -4.96 0.17
N GLY A 20 19.56 -3.68 -0.18
CA GLY A 20 18.31 -2.92 -0.05
C GLY A 20 17.21 -3.74 -0.70
N GLY A 21 16.18 -4.06 0.09
CA GLY A 21 15.05 -4.86 -0.35
C GLY A 21 14.41 -4.23 -1.57
N GLY A 22 14.69 -4.82 -2.73
CA GLY A 22 13.87 -4.62 -3.91
C GLY A 22 12.45 -5.00 -3.55
N ALA A 23 11.53 -4.05 -3.73
CA ALA A 23 10.11 -4.32 -3.74
C ALA A 23 9.86 -5.29 -4.90
N ASP A 24 9.85 -6.58 -4.57
CA ASP A 24 9.42 -7.63 -5.48
C ASP A 24 7.90 -7.46 -5.63
N SER A 25 7.51 -6.64 -6.61
CA SER A 25 6.13 -6.30 -6.93
C SER A 25 5.48 -7.45 -7.68
N SER A 26 5.42 -8.60 -7.04
CA SER A 26 4.40 -9.60 -7.35
C SER A 26 3.05 -8.96 -7.05
N GLU A 27 2.37 -8.43 -8.08
CA GLU A 27 1.00 -7.88 -8.00
C GLU A 27 -0.01 -8.93 -7.46
N THR A 28 0.40 -10.20 -7.40
CA THR A 28 -0.40 -11.35 -6.96
C THR A 28 -0.33 -11.61 -5.44
N GLY A 29 0.48 -10.86 -4.71
CA GLY A 29 0.55 -10.95 -3.26
C GLY A 29 -0.70 -10.44 -2.55
N MET A 30 -0.76 -10.72 -1.26
CA MET A 30 -1.78 -10.22 -0.35
C MET A 30 -1.13 -9.23 0.61
N LEU A 31 -1.71 -8.04 0.71
CA LEU A 31 -1.32 -7.05 1.70
C LEU A 31 -2.27 -7.11 2.89
N GLU A 32 -1.71 -7.40 4.05
CA GLU A 32 -2.44 -7.40 5.32
C GLU A 32 -2.29 -6.03 6.02
N ILE A 33 -3.42 -5.46 6.45
CA ILE A 33 -3.53 -4.14 7.07
C ILE A 33 -4.21 -4.30 8.43
N LYS A 34 -3.52 -3.92 9.52
CA LYS A 34 -3.97 -4.18 10.90
C LYS A 34 -4.20 -2.94 11.75
N GLU A 35 -3.99 -1.76 11.19
CA GLU A 35 -4.01 -0.51 11.96
C GLU A 35 -4.62 0.63 11.16
N ARG A 36 -5.00 1.70 11.87
CA ARG A 36 -5.59 2.91 11.27
C ARG A 36 -4.66 3.48 10.20
N CYS A 37 -5.13 3.50 8.95
CA CYS A 37 -4.34 3.98 7.82
C CYS A 37 -5.21 4.38 6.63
N ALA A 38 -4.60 5.05 5.66
CA ALA A 38 -5.12 5.18 4.31
C ALA A 38 -4.29 4.29 3.36
N VAL A 39 -4.95 3.39 2.64
CA VAL A 39 -4.32 2.56 1.61
C VAL A 39 -4.50 3.25 0.26
N PHE A 40 -3.40 3.57 -0.39
CA PHE A 40 -3.38 4.16 -1.73
C PHE A 40 -3.00 3.08 -2.73
N TYR A 41 -3.99 2.60 -3.47
CA TYR A 41 -3.77 1.64 -4.54
C TYR A 41 -3.47 2.36 -5.85
N THR A 42 -2.28 2.09 -6.39
CA THR A 42 -1.91 2.47 -7.76
C THR A 42 -1.78 1.20 -8.58
N PRO A 43 -2.52 1.07 -9.70
CA PRO A 43 -2.40 -0.06 -10.62
C PRO A 43 -0.94 -0.32 -11.01
N GLY A 44 -0.49 -1.56 -10.87
CA GLY A 44 0.79 -1.98 -11.43
C GLY A 44 0.73 -2.16 -12.96
N PRO A 45 1.87 -2.43 -13.62
CA PRO A 45 1.94 -2.55 -15.07
C PRO A 45 0.95 -3.55 -15.69
N GLY A 46 0.65 -4.66 -14.99
CA GLY A 46 -0.32 -5.65 -15.47
C GLY A 46 -1.72 -5.07 -15.58
N LYS A 47 -2.18 -4.47 -14.48
CA LYS A 47 -3.49 -3.80 -14.39
C LYS A 47 -3.59 -2.61 -15.33
N LEU A 48 -2.55 -1.79 -15.47
CA LEU A 48 -2.55 -0.65 -16.38
C LEU A 48 -2.79 -1.06 -17.83
N ARG A 49 -2.20 -2.18 -18.28
CA ARG A 49 -2.48 -2.70 -19.63
C ARG A 49 -3.93 -3.13 -19.79
N GLN A 50 -4.52 -3.77 -18.77
CA GLN A 50 -5.94 -4.13 -18.77
C GLN A 50 -6.81 -2.87 -18.83
N LEU A 51 -6.58 -1.90 -17.96
CA LEU A 51 -7.35 -0.65 -17.93
C LEU A 51 -7.23 0.13 -19.24
N LYS A 52 -6.06 0.12 -19.90
CA LYS A 52 -5.87 0.73 -21.21
C LYS A 52 -6.69 0.05 -22.30
N ALA A 53 -6.83 -1.27 -22.23
CA ALA A 53 -7.70 -2.02 -23.13
C ALA A 53 -9.19 -1.73 -22.85
N ASP A 54 -9.57 -1.66 -21.58
CA ASP A 54 -10.96 -1.45 -21.14
C ASP A 54 -11.47 -0.02 -21.42
N PHE A 55 -10.65 1.01 -21.20
CA PHE A 55 -11.02 2.42 -21.38
C PHE A 55 -10.71 2.99 -22.76
N GLY A 56 -9.91 2.26 -23.55
CA GLY A 56 -9.47 2.70 -24.87
C GLY A 56 -8.16 3.50 -24.82
N ALA A 57 -7.28 3.22 -25.78
CA ALA A 57 -5.90 3.70 -25.76
C ALA A 57 -5.74 5.21 -26.03
N LYS A 58 -6.71 5.86 -26.67
CA LYS A 58 -6.59 7.24 -27.17
C LYS A 58 -6.48 8.27 -26.04
N ASP A 59 -7.25 8.08 -24.97
CA ASP A 59 -7.36 9.04 -23.86
C ASP A 59 -6.74 8.52 -22.56
N PHE A 60 -6.16 7.31 -22.60
CA PHE A 60 -5.68 6.62 -21.41
C PHE A 60 -4.59 7.40 -20.66
N ASP A 61 -3.66 8.02 -21.39
CA ASP A 61 -2.56 8.77 -20.75
C ASP A 61 -3.11 10.02 -20.02
N GLY A 62 -4.18 10.64 -20.54
CA GLY A 62 -4.90 11.72 -19.86
C GLY A 62 -5.61 11.22 -18.59
N ILE A 63 -6.27 10.07 -18.67
CA ILE A 63 -6.90 9.42 -17.49
C ILE A 63 -5.86 9.14 -16.41
N VAL A 64 -4.70 8.59 -16.77
CA VAL A 64 -3.60 8.31 -15.83
C VAL A 64 -3.14 9.61 -15.16
N ALA A 65 -2.91 10.67 -15.94
CA ALA A 65 -2.46 11.96 -15.41
C ALA A 65 -3.48 12.58 -14.44
N THR A 66 -4.76 12.59 -14.80
CA THR A 66 -5.84 13.11 -13.95
C THR A 66 -5.97 12.31 -12.65
N ASN A 67 -5.95 10.97 -12.71
CA ASN A 67 -5.99 10.14 -11.50
C ASN A 67 -4.77 10.40 -10.62
N GLN A 68 -3.57 10.52 -11.20
CA GLN A 68 -2.36 10.81 -10.44
C GLN A 68 -2.45 12.17 -9.73
N GLN A 69 -3.04 13.18 -10.36
CA GLN A 69 -3.28 14.48 -9.74
C GLN A 69 -4.18 14.36 -8.51
N TYR A 70 -5.37 13.77 -8.63
CA TYR A 70 -6.28 13.60 -7.49
C TYR A 70 -5.68 12.73 -6.38
N MET A 71 -4.92 11.69 -6.73
CA MET A 71 -4.21 10.86 -5.76
C MET A 71 -3.14 11.65 -4.99
N ASN A 72 -2.48 12.62 -5.63
CA ASN A 72 -1.51 13.49 -4.96
C ASN A 72 -2.22 14.47 -4.01
N GLU A 73 -3.29 15.11 -4.46
CA GLU A 73 -4.11 16.03 -3.65
C GLU A 73 -4.68 15.32 -2.41
N ALA A 74 -5.24 14.12 -2.60
CA ALA A 74 -5.74 13.29 -1.49
C ALA A 74 -4.62 12.89 -0.52
N ARG A 75 -3.43 12.54 -1.04
CA ARG A 75 -2.26 12.20 -0.21
C ARG A 75 -1.81 13.38 0.64
N GLU A 76 -1.77 14.58 0.08
CA GLU A 76 -1.41 15.79 0.81
C GLU A 76 -2.39 16.08 1.95
N PHE A 77 -3.69 15.99 1.67
CA PHE A 77 -4.73 16.18 2.69
C PHE A 77 -4.58 15.16 3.82
N ILE A 78 -4.51 13.86 3.50
CA ILE A 78 -4.43 12.77 4.48
C ILE A 78 -3.13 12.86 5.31
N THR A 79 -2.02 13.27 4.70
CA THR A 79 -0.75 13.49 5.41
C THR A 79 -0.89 14.57 6.48
N LYS A 80 -1.61 15.67 6.19
CA LYS A 80 -1.87 16.75 7.16
C LYS A 80 -2.69 16.24 8.37
N GLN A 81 -3.51 15.21 8.18
CA GLN A 81 -4.28 14.56 9.26
C GLN A 81 -3.46 13.58 10.10
N LYS A 82 -2.16 13.42 9.82
CA LYS A 82 -1.25 12.49 10.52
C LYS A 82 -1.74 11.04 10.48
N VAL A 83 -2.35 10.64 9.36
CA VAL A 83 -2.78 9.26 9.09
C VAL A 83 -1.64 8.54 8.39
N LYS A 84 -1.35 7.30 8.80
CA LYS A 84 -0.38 6.46 8.09
C LYS A 84 -0.87 6.19 6.67
N ILE A 85 0.00 6.39 5.68
CA ILE A 85 -0.29 6.08 4.27
C ILE A 85 0.44 4.80 3.88
N ILE A 86 -0.28 3.86 3.27
CA ILE A 86 0.26 2.61 2.74
C ILE A 86 0.09 2.63 1.21
N PRO A 87 1.14 2.94 0.44
CA PRO A 87 1.10 2.80 -1.01
C PRO A 87 1.20 1.32 -1.39
N THR A 88 0.44 0.87 -2.39
CA THR A 88 0.48 -0.52 -2.86
C THR A 88 0.01 -0.66 -4.30
N SER A 89 0.44 -1.73 -4.95
CA SER A 89 -0.09 -2.25 -6.22
C SER A 89 -0.60 -3.69 -6.10
N GLN A 90 -0.68 -4.22 -4.87
CA GLN A 90 -1.17 -5.58 -4.58
C GLN A 90 -2.67 -5.68 -4.85
N TYR A 91 -3.13 -6.78 -5.48
CA TYR A 91 -4.55 -6.94 -5.78
C TYR A 91 -5.39 -7.32 -4.56
N LYS A 92 -4.83 -8.13 -3.64
CA LYS A 92 -5.57 -8.60 -2.47
C LYS A 92 -5.22 -7.76 -1.25
N LEU A 93 -6.23 -7.10 -0.69
CA LEU A 93 -6.10 -6.34 0.55
C LEU A 93 -6.91 -7.03 1.64
N HIS A 94 -6.29 -7.30 2.79
CA HIS A 94 -6.93 -7.89 3.95
C HIS A 94 -6.86 -6.90 5.11
N PHE A 95 -8.01 -6.34 5.47
CA PHE A 95 -8.15 -5.41 6.60
C PHE A 95 -8.57 -6.20 7.83
N VAL A 96 -7.70 -6.25 8.84
CA VAL A 96 -7.94 -6.94 10.10
C VAL A 96 -8.42 -5.92 11.11
N LYS A 97 -9.72 -5.99 11.44
CA LYS A 97 -10.34 -5.17 12.47
C LYS A 97 -9.80 -5.54 13.85
N ARG A 98 -9.94 -4.64 14.81
CA ARG A 98 -9.46 -4.86 16.19
C ARG A 98 -10.13 -6.03 16.91
N ASN A 99 -11.34 -6.41 16.49
CA ASN A 99 -12.04 -7.60 16.98
C ASN A 99 -11.52 -8.92 16.35
N GLY A 100 -10.56 -8.85 15.42
CA GLY A 100 -10.00 -9.99 14.70
C GLY A 100 -10.74 -10.39 13.41
N GLU A 101 -11.87 -9.75 13.10
CA GLU A 101 -12.60 -9.96 11.85
C GLU A 101 -11.81 -9.41 10.66
N ILE A 102 -11.90 -10.10 9.52
CA ILE A 102 -11.17 -9.77 8.31
C ILE A 102 -12.14 -9.34 7.22
N PHE A 103 -11.91 -8.15 6.68
CA PHE A 103 -12.56 -7.66 5.46
C PHE A 103 -11.57 -7.72 4.30
N SER A 104 -11.95 -8.41 3.21
CA SER A 104 -11.07 -8.64 2.05
C SER A 104 -11.56 -7.90 0.81
N ILE A 105 -10.63 -7.28 0.09
CA ILE A 105 -10.88 -6.63 -1.20
C ILE A 105 -9.98 -7.28 -2.26
N ASP A 106 -10.56 -7.56 -3.43
CA ASP A 106 -9.85 -8.00 -4.63
C ASP A 106 -9.93 -6.91 -5.71
N LEU A 107 -8.81 -6.22 -5.91
CA LEU A 107 -8.62 -5.11 -6.84
C LEU A 107 -8.31 -5.56 -8.27
N ASN A 108 -8.25 -6.87 -8.54
CA ASN A 108 -8.05 -7.36 -9.91
C ASN A 108 -9.29 -7.16 -10.80
N LYS A 109 -10.44 -6.79 -10.23
CA LYS A 109 -11.68 -6.52 -10.99
C LYS A 109 -11.58 -5.22 -11.79
N SER A 110 -12.14 -5.15 -13.01
CA SER A 110 -12.06 -3.95 -13.88
C SER A 110 -12.71 -2.69 -13.29
N LYS A 111 -13.63 -2.85 -12.32
CA LYS A 111 -14.23 -1.71 -11.61
C LYS A 111 -13.25 -0.93 -10.72
N TYR A 112 -12.06 -1.48 -10.47
CA TYR A 112 -11.03 -0.85 -9.66
C TYR A 112 -9.90 -0.32 -10.55
N ALA A 113 -9.56 0.94 -10.37
CA ALA A 113 -8.45 1.61 -11.05
C ALA A 113 -7.52 2.24 -10.02
N TRP A 114 -7.52 3.55 -9.86
CA TRP A 114 -6.84 4.21 -8.73
C TRP A 114 -7.82 4.34 -7.59
N GLU A 115 -7.50 3.74 -6.45
CA GLU A 115 -8.42 3.70 -5.32
C GLU A 115 -7.70 4.15 -4.05
N VAL A 116 -8.47 4.79 -3.18
CA VAL A 116 -8.05 5.09 -1.81
C VAL A 116 -9.05 4.47 -0.85
N PHE A 117 -8.53 3.74 0.12
CA PHE A 117 -9.32 3.16 1.20
C PHE A 117 -8.91 3.78 2.53
N LEU A 118 -9.88 4.25 3.29
CA LEU A 118 -9.70 4.72 4.66
C LEU A 118 -10.10 3.61 5.62
N PHE A 119 -9.20 3.23 6.51
CA PHE A 119 -9.43 2.19 7.51
C PHE A 119 -9.16 2.76 8.90
N ASN A 120 -10.17 2.76 9.75
CA ASN A 120 -10.06 3.28 11.12
C ASN A 120 -9.57 2.21 12.13
N GLY A 121 -9.48 0.94 11.72
CA GLY A 121 -9.07 -0.18 12.57
C GLY A 121 -10.21 -0.92 13.26
N PHE A 122 -11.45 -0.42 13.17
CA PHE A 122 -12.62 -0.95 13.86
C PHE A 122 -13.72 -1.39 12.89
N ASP A 123 -14.01 -0.56 11.89
CA ASP A 123 -15.06 -0.79 10.88
C ASP A 123 -14.47 -1.32 9.57
N ASP A 124 -15.35 -1.70 8.63
CA ASP A 124 -14.92 -2.00 7.26
C ASP A 124 -14.22 -0.79 6.63
N PRO A 125 -13.19 -1.01 5.80
CA PRO A 125 -12.54 0.09 5.09
C PRO A 125 -13.53 0.79 4.14
N VAL A 126 -13.49 2.12 4.13
CA VAL A 126 -14.30 2.95 3.23
C VAL A 126 -13.49 3.30 1.99
N LYS A 127 -14.00 2.93 0.82
CA LYS A 127 -13.47 3.42 -0.45
C LYS A 127 -13.96 4.85 -0.67
N ILE A 128 -13.05 5.79 -0.89
CA ILE A 128 -13.40 7.21 -0.97
C ILE A 128 -13.39 7.74 -2.41
N ASP A 129 -14.22 8.76 -2.66
CA ASP A 129 -14.05 9.64 -3.79
C ASP A 129 -12.89 10.63 -3.51
N VAL A 130 -11.78 10.44 -4.20
CA VAL A 130 -10.58 11.29 -4.05
C VAL A 130 -10.80 12.73 -4.50
N THR A 131 -11.84 13.01 -5.30
CA THR A 131 -12.20 14.38 -5.70
C THR A 131 -12.88 15.16 -4.57
N ASN A 132 -13.36 14.48 -3.53
CA ASN A 132 -13.98 15.08 -2.34
C ASN A 132 -13.37 14.50 -1.04
N VAL A 133 -12.04 14.37 -1.02
CA VAL A 133 -11.30 13.69 0.05
C VAL A 133 -11.62 14.20 1.47
N GLN A 134 -11.91 15.49 1.63
CA GLN A 134 -12.17 16.07 2.95
C GLN A 134 -13.49 15.57 3.56
N GLU A 135 -14.57 15.57 2.79
CA GLU A 135 -15.88 15.10 3.26
C GLU A 135 -15.85 13.59 3.51
N GLU A 136 -15.28 12.85 2.55
CA GLU A 136 -15.10 11.39 2.65
C GLU A 136 -14.28 10.99 3.87
N TYR A 137 -13.23 11.74 4.21
CA TYR A 137 -12.43 11.50 5.41
C TYR A 137 -13.21 11.67 6.71
N GLN A 138 -14.10 12.66 6.76
CA GLN A 138 -14.96 12.89 7.93
C GLN A 138 -15.97 11.76 8.07
N ASN A 139 -16.58 11.34 6.97
CA ASN A 139 -17.57 10.27 6.93
C ASN A 139 -16.98 8.90 7.28
N ALA A 140 -15.70 8.67 6.98
CA ALA A 140 -15.00 7.42 7.27
C ALA A 140 -14.57 7.25 8.74
N ASN A 141 -15.00 8.13 9.67
CA ASN A 141 -14.67 8.07 11.10
C ASN A 141 -13.16 7.95 11.37
N MET A 142 -12.35 8.65 10.57
CA MET A 142 -10.89 8.58 10.67
C MET A 142 -10.31 9.44 11.79
N ALA A 143 -11.13 10.13 12.59
CA ALA A 143 -10.64 10.84 13.77
C ALA A 143 -9.94 9.88 14.74
N PRO A 144 -8.83 10.27 15.39
CA PRO A 144 -8.24 9.47 16.45
C PRO A 144 -9.30 9.24 17.55
N GLY A 145 -9.55 7.97 17.90
CA GLY A 145 -10.41 7.65 19.03
C GLY A 145 -9.85 8.27 20.31
N ASN A 146 -10.71 8.94 21.08
CA ASN A 146 -10.40 9.46 22.40
C ASN A 146 -10.05 8.35 23.39
#